data_AF-F8TQC6-F1
#
_entry.id   AF-F8TQC6-F1
#
_cell.length_a   1.000
_cell.length_b   1.000
_cell.length_c   1.000
_cell.angle_alpha   90.00
_cell.angle_beta   90.00
_cell.angle_gamma   90.00
#
_symmetry.space_group_name_H-M   'P 1'
#
loop_
_entity.id
_entity.type
_entity.pdbx_description
1 polymer ?
#
loop_
_entity_poly.entity_id
_entity_poly.type
_entity_poly.pdbx_seq_one_letter_code
_entity_poly.pdbx_strand_id
1 'polypeptide(L)'
;GSLEADAKTPASYDYNVNVTKQVVDFAHSVGVSVEGELGCLGSLETGKGEAEDGHGFEGELSKDMLLTDPAEAADFVAKTKCDALAIAIGTSHGAYKFTRKPTGEVLAISRIAEIHKAIPNTHLVMHGSSSVPQEWLEMINKHGGAIPETYGVPVEEIQEGIRNGVRKVNIDTDNRLAFTAAVREAAMADPSNFDPRHFNKPAR
;
A
#
# COMPACT_ATOMS: atom_id res chain seq x y z
N GLY A 1 -2.55 -4.96 12.91
CA GLY A 1 -2.18 -5.25 11.51
C GLY A 1 -2.69 -6.64 11.18
N SER A 2 -2.96 -6.94 9.91
CA SER A 2 -3.62 -8.19 9.51
C SER A 2 -2.74 -9.43 9.54
N LEU A 3 -1.52 -9.34 10.09
CA LEU A 3 -0.55 -10.42 10.21
C LEU A 3 -0.22 -10.69 11.68
N GLU A 4 0.16 -11.92 11.97
CA GLU A 4 0.70 -12.36 13.25
C GLU A 4 2.07 -11.69 13.52
N ALA A 5 2.63 -11.91 14.71
CA ALA A 5 3.89 -11.28 15.13
C ALA A 5 5.11 -11.65 14.25
N ASP A 6 5.01 -12.67 13.40
CA ASP A 6 6.03 -13.03 12.42
C ASP A 6 6.02 -12.18 11.14
N ALA A 7 5.05 -11.26 11.02
CA ALA A 7 4.81 -10.40 9.86
C ALA A 7 4.55 -11.15 8.54
N LYS A 8 4.13 -12.43 8.62
CA LYS A 8 3.96 -13.34 7.47
C LYS A 8 2.68 -14.16 7.52
N THR A 9 2.24 -14.54 8.71
CA THR A 9 1.05 -15.37 8.83
C THR A 9 -0.18 -14.48 8.91
N PRO A 10 -1.22 -14.67 8.06
CA PRO A 10 -2.48 -13.96 8.22
C PRO A 10 -3.07 -14.18 9.60
N ALA A 11 -3.35 -13.09 10.31
CA ALA A 11 -3.91 -13.15 11.65
C ALA A 11 -5.38 -13.53 11.65
N SER A 12 -5.81 -14.24 12.70
CA SER A 12 -7.25 -14.37 12.96
C SER A 12 -7.86 -13.01 13.32
N TYR A 13 -9.16 -12.83 13.03
CA TYR A 13 -9.86 -11.58 13.36
C TYR A 13 -9.75 -11.21 14.84
N ASP A 14 -10.00 -12.17 15.74
CA ASP A 14 -9.94 -11.96 17.18
C ASP A 14 -8.53 -11.59 17.65
N TYR A 15 -7.48 -12.20 17.07
CA TYR A 15 -6.11 -11.82 17.34
C TYR A 15 -5.86 -10.35 16.95
N ASN A 16 -6.24 -9.96 15.72
CA ASN A 16 -6.03 -8.61 15.21
C ASN A 16 -6.78 -7.56 16.06
N VAL A 17 -8.03 -7.84 16.44
CA VAL A 17 -8.80 -6.97 17.34
C VAL A 17 -8.09 -6.82 18.68
N ASN A 18 -7.66 -7.93 19.30
CA ASN A 18 -7.03 -7.89 20.62
C ASN A 18 -5.72 -7.11 20.62
N VAL A 19 -4.83 -7.37 19.66
CA VAL A 19 -3.55 -6.66 19.55
C VAL A 19 -3.77 -5.19 19.23
N THR A 20 -4.64 -4.87 18.26
CA THR A 20 -4.91 -3.48 17.88
C THR A 20 -5.51 -2.72 19.05
N LYS A 21 -6.46 -3.31 19.80
CA LYS A 21 -7.03 -2.68 20.98
C LYS A 21 -5.99 -2.40 22.07
N GLN A 22 -5.09 -3.34 22.35
CA GLN A 22 -4.02 -3.13 23.34
C GLN A 22 -3.11 -1.96 22.96
N VAL A 23 -2.75 -1.85 21.67
CA VAL A 23 -1.95 -0.75 21.15
C VAL A 23 -2.71 0.58 21.24
N VAL A 24 -3.99 0.59 20.87
CA VAL A 24 -4.87 1.77 20.99
C VAL A 24 -4.96 2.24 22.44
N ASP A 25 -5.30 1.35 23.38
CA ASP A 25 -5.46 1.71 24.80
C ASP A 25 -4.18 2.34 25.38
N PHE A 26 -3.01 1.82 24.99
CA PHE A 26 -1.71 2.38 25.39
C PHE A 26 -1.41 3.73 24.70
N ALA A 27 -1.52 3.79 23.38
CA ALA A 27 -1.18 4.98 22.59
C ALA A 27 -2.07 6.18 22.92
N HIS A 28 -3.38 5.94 23.11
CA HIS A 28 -4.34 6.97 23.49
C HIS A 28 -4.07 7.53 24.89
N SER A 29 -3.49 6.75 25.80
CA SER A 29 -3.08 7.23 27.14
C SER A 29 -1.99 8.32 27.08
N VAL A 30 -1.28 8.42 25.96
CA VAL A 30 -0.22 9.41 25.71
C VAL A 30 -0.52 10.32 24.52
N GLY A 31 -1.76 10.34 24.02
CA GLY A 31 -2.19 11.21 22.93
C GLY A 31 -1.62 10.85 21.55
N VAL A 32 -1.20 9.60 21.34
CA VAL A 32 -0.69 9.10 20.06
C VAL A 32 -1.81 8.37 19.32
N SER A 33 -1.99 8.69 18.04
CA SER A 33 -2.97 8.03 17.16
C SER A 33 -2.49 6.65 16.71
N VAL A 34 -3.42 5.76 16.38
CA VAL A 34 -3.16 4.39 15.93
C VAL A 34 -3.92 4.10 14.64
N GLU A 35 -3.19 3.56 13.67
CA GLU A 35 -3.75 2.96 12.47
C GLU A 35 -3.90 1.45 12.68
N GLY A 36 -5.12 0.94 12.48
CA GLY A 36 -5.38 -0.49 12.35
C GLY A 36 -5.37 -0.92 10.88
N GLU A 37 -5.29 -2.21 10.62
CA GLU A 37 -5.43 -2.78 9.28
C GLU A 37 -6.34 -3.99 9.35
N LEU A 38 -7.26 -4.11 8.39
CA LEU A 38 -8.19 -5.23 8.27
C LEU A 38 -8.20 -5.76 6.84
N GLY A 39 -8.05 -7.08 6.68
CA GLY A 39 -7.83 -7.73 5.39
C GLY A 39 -6.35 -7.76 5.01
N CYS A 40 -5.96 -8.69 4.13
CA CYS A 40 -4.57 -8.87 3.71
C CYS A 40 -4.32 -8.19 2.36
N LEU A 41 -3.22 -7.44 2.25
CA LEU A 41 -2.82 -6.80 0.99
C LEU A 41 -2.28 -7.84 -0.01
N GLY A 42 -2.92 -7.94 -1.16
CA GLY A 42 -2.52 -8.87 -2.21
C GLY A 42 -3.32 -8.66 -3.50
N SER A 43 -2.83 -9.27 -4.57
CA SER A 43 -3.42 -9.19 -5.90
C SER A 43 -4.67 -10.08 -6.00
N LEU A 44 -5.80 -9.51 -6.41
CA LEU A 44 -7.03 -10.27 -6.66
C LEU A 44 -6.94 -11.21 -7.87
N GLU A 45 -5.94 -11.00 -8.74
CA GLU A 45 -5.70 -11.84 -9.92
C GLU A 45 -4.95 -13.12 -9.54
N THR A 46 -3.96 -13.01 -8.66
CA THR A 46 -3.03 -14.11 -8.36
C THR A 46 -3.24 -14.72 -6.98
N GLY A 47 -4.00 -14.07 -6.10
CA GLY A 47 -4.14 -14.45 -4.70
C GLY A 47 -2.89 -14.22 -3.85
N LYS A 48 -1.83 -13.65 -4.42
CA LYS A 48 -0.51 -13.50 -3.80
C LYS A 48 -0.23 -12.06 -3.36
N GLY A 49 0.55 -11.93 -2.29
CA GLY A 49 1.08 -10.66 -1.80
C GLY A 49 2.55 -10.48 -2.16
N GLU A 50 3.01 -9.23 -2.13
CA GLU A 50 4.45 -8.90 -2.11
C GLU A 50 4.81 -8.38 -0.72
N ALA A 51 6.05 -8.64 -0.29
CA ALA A 51 6.55 -8.15 0.99
C ALA A 51 7.12 -6.72 0.85
N GLU A 52 6.74 -5.82 1.74
CA GLU A 52 7.38 -4.52 1.93
C GLU A 52 8.28 -4.59 3.16
N ASP A 53 9.59 -4.38 3.00
CA ASP A 53 10.57 -4.49 4.09
C ASP A 53 10.43 -5.78 4.92
N GLY A 54 10.12 -6.90 4.24
CA GLY A 54 9.94 -8.22 4.87
C GLY A 54 8.54 -8.49 5.45
N HIS A 55 7.61 -7.55 5.36
CA HIS A 55 6.23 -7.68 5.84
C HIS A 55 5.27 -8.00 4.68
N GLY A 56 4.57 -9.13 4.77
CA GLY A 56 3.64 -9.57 3.74
C GLY A 56 3.36 -11.05 3.90
N PHE A 57 2.14 -11.48 3.56
CA PHE A 57 1.77 -12.88 3.75
C PHE A 57 2.50 -13.81 2.77
N GLU A 58 2.77 -15.05 3.22
CA GLU A 58 3.31 -16.10 2.37
C GLU A 58 2.19 -17.05 1.90
N GLY A 59 2.18 -17.40 0.61
CA GLY A 59 1.21 -18.32 0.02
C GLY A 59 0.16 -17.63 -0.86
N GLU A 60 -0.99 -18.29 -1.02
CA GLU A 60 -2.12 -17.81 -1.81
C GLU A 60 -3.34 -17.70 -0.90
N LEU A 61 -4.00 -16.54 -0.91
CA LEU A 61 -5.20 -16.26 -0.13
C LEU A 61 -6.44 -16.22 -1.01
N SER A 62 -7.58 -16.55 -0.41
CA SER A 62 -8.88 -16.41 -1.05
C SER A 62 -9.28 -14.94 -1.20
N LYS A 63 -10.16 -14.65 -2.16
CA LYS A 63 -10.57 -13.27 -2.47
C LYS A 63 -11.21 -12.53 -1.30
N ASP A 64 -11.92 -13.25 -0.42
CA ASP A 64 -12.52 -12.73 0.80
C ASP A 64 -11.47 -12.26 1.82
N MET A 65 -10.30 -12.89 1.88
CA MET A 65 -9.19 -12.40 2.72
C MET A 65 -8.46 -11.20 2.12
N LEU A 66 -8.58 -10.99 0.80
CA LEU A 66 -7.93 -9.90 0.05
C LEU A 66 -8.84 -8.68 -0.15
N LEU A 67 -10.07 -8.73 0.36
CA LEU A 67 -11.05 -7.67 0.27
C LEU A 67 -11.76 -7.48 1.60
N THR A 68 -11.50 -6.37 2.27
CA THR A 68 -12.10 -6.04 3.55
C THR A 68 -13.63 -6.00 3.45
N ASP A 69 -14.32 -6.70 4.36
CA ASP A 69 -15.76 -6.66 4.46
C ASP A 69 -16.25 -5.38 5.19
N PRO A 70 -17.25 -4.65 4.68
CA PRO A 70 -17.75 -3.44 5.33
C PRO A 70 -18.35 -3.66 6.73
N ALA A 71 -19.00 -4.79 6.99
CA ALA A 71 -19.57 -5.08 8.30
C ALA A 71 -18.47 -5.44 9.30
N GLU A 72 -17.46 -6.20 8.86
CA GLU A 72 -16.27 -6.51 9.66
C GLU A 72 -15.48 -5.23 9.98
N ALA A 73 -15.33 -4.30 9.02
CA ALA A 73 -14.69 -3.01 9.26
C ALA A 73 -15.43 -2.18 10.34
N ALA A 74 -16.77 -2.17 10.30
CA ALA A 74 -17.57 -1.50 11.32
C ALA A 74 -17.40 -2.12 12.72
N ASP A 75 -17.42 -3.45 12.82
CA ASP A 75 -17.18 -4.15 14.08
C ASP A 75 -15.75 -3.92 14.59
N PHE A 76 -14.75 -3.96 13.71
CA PHE A 76 -13.35 -3.77 14.05
C PHE A 76 -13.10 -2.37 14.62
N VAL A 77 -13.57 -1.32 13.95
CA VAL A 77 -13.49 0.06 14.44
C VAL A 77 -14.23 0.20 15.77
N ALA A 78 -15.42 -0.41 15.90
CA ALA A 78 -16.20 -0.32 17.12
C ALA A 78 -15.48 -0.95 18.33
N LYS A 79 -14.81 -2.10 18.13
CA LYS A 79 -14.09 -2.84 19.18
C LYS A 79 -12.72 -2.24 19.51
N THR A 80 -11.97 -1.81 18.49
CA THR A 80 -10.58 -1.37 18.65
C THR A 80 -10.46 0.12 18.94
N LYS A 81 -11.37 0.95 18.42
CA LYS A 81 -11.29 2.42 18.48
C LYS A 81 -10.04 3.01 17.80
N CYS A 82 -9.49 2.34 16.78
CA CYS A 82 -8.41 2.91 15.98
C CYS A 82 -8.82 4.23 15.30
N ASP A 83 -7.87 5.14 15.12
CA ASP A 83 -8.09 6.48 14.55
C ASP A 83 -8.17 6.45 13.02
N ALA A 84 -7.45 5.51 12.42
CA ALA A 84 -7.45 5.26 10.99
C ALA A 84 -7.50 3.76 10.70
N LEU A 85 -8.11 3.37 9.58
CA LEU A 85 -8.24 1.98 9.16
C LEU A 85 -7.68 1.78 7.75
N ALA A 86 -6.62 1.00 7.65
CA ALA A 86 -6.13 0.44 6.40
C ALA A 86 -7.01 -0.73 5.96
N ILE A 87 -7.36 -0.73 4.67
CA ILE A 87 -8.30 -1.68 4.07
C ILE A 87 -7.67 -2.35 2.85
N ALA A 88 -7.96 -3.63 2.67
CA ALA A 88 -7.62 -4.41 1.49
C ALA A 88 -8.70 -4.21 0.41
N ILE A 89 -8.28 -3.70 -0.74
CA ILE A 89 -9.14 -3.41 -1.91
C ILE A 89 -8.56 -3.97 -3.21
N GLY A 90 -7.67 -4.98 -3.10
CA GLY A 90 -6.96 -5.57 -4.23
C GLY A 90 -5.63 -4.93 -4.61
N THR A 91 -5.08 -4.06 -3.75
CA THR A 91 -3.71 -3.53 -3.87
C THR A 91 -2.70 -4.46 -3.19
N SER A 92 -1.47 -4.49 -3.71
CA SER A 92 -0.29 -5.11 -3.08
C SER A 92 0.83 -4.08 -2.86
N HIS A 93 1.87 -4.46 -2.10
CA HIS A 93 3.11 -3.68 -1.97
C HIS A 93 3.98 -3.71 -3.23
N GLY A 94 5.14 -3.05 -3.22
CA GLY A 94 6.12 -3.17 -4.31
C GLY A 94 5.75 -2.49 -5.64
N ALA A 95 6.50 -2.80 -6.69
CA ALA A 95 6.32 -2.25 -8.04
C ALA A 95 5.41 -3.11 -8.92
N TYR A 96 5.32 -4.41 -8.64
CA TYR A 96 4.64 -5.38 -9.49
C TYR A 96 3.19 -5.59 -9.05
N LYS A 97 2.44 -4.49 -8.97
CA LYS A 97 1.07 -4.51 -8.45
C LYS A 97 0.11 -5.13 -9.46
N PHE A 98 0.26 -4.75 -10.73
CA PHE A 98 -0.59 -5.21 -11.82
C PHE A 98 0.24 -5.51 -13.07
N THR A 99 -0.13 -6.57 -13.79
CA THR A 99 0.48 -6.96 -15.08
C THR A 99 -0.08 -6.17 -16.27
N ARG A 100 -1.16 -5.42 -16.02
CA ARG A 100 -1.87 -4.56 -16.97
C ARG A 100 -2.43 -3.36 -16.21
N LYS A 101 -2.78 -2.29 -16.91
CA LYS A 101 -3.47 -1.15 -16.28
C LYS A 101 -4.70 -1.66 -15.51
N PRO A 102 -4.80 -1.41 -14.20
CA PRO A 102 -5.86 -1.98 -13.39
C PRO A 102 -7.22 -1.43 -13.82
N THR A 103 -8.21 -2.31 -13.77
CA THR A 103 -9.64 -2.01 -13.93
C THR A 103 -10.34 -2.20 -12.59
N GLY A 104 -11.61 -1.78 -12.50
CA GLY A 104 -12.44 -2.00 -11.30
C GLY A 104 -12.63 -3.48 -10.91
N GLU A 105 -12.22 -4.45 -11.75
CA GLU A 105 -12.26 -5.88 -11.44
C GLU A 105 -11.11 -6.32 -10.51
N VAL A 106 -9.97 -5.64 -10.59
CA VAL A 106 -8.74 -5.99 -9.85
C VAL A 106 -8.39 -4.96 -8.77
N LEU A 107 -8.98 -3.76 -8.86
CA LEU A 107 -8.90 -2.70 -7.87
C LEU A 107 -10.32 -2.28 -7.47
N ALA A 108 -10.77 -2.73 -6.30
CA ALA A 108 -12.15 -2.60 -5.87
C ALA A 108 -12.44 -1.24 -5.22
N ILE A 109 -12.32 -0.13 -5.98
CA ILE A 109 -12.56 1.22 -5.44
C ILE A 109 -13.98 1.40 -4.90
N SER A 110 -14.98 0.75 -5.49
CA SER A 110 -16.35 0.75 -4.97
C SER A 110 -16.43 0.23 -3.53
N ARG A 111 -15.55 -0.68 -3.12
CA ARG A 111 -15.47 -1.18 -1.75
C ARG A 111 -15.14 -0.07 -0.74
N ILE A 112 -14.33 0.92 -1.13
CA ILE A 112 -14.02 2.07 -0.27
C ILE A 112 -15.30 2.82 0.09
N ALA A 113 -16.18 3.05 -0.90
CA ALA A 113 -17.46 3.73 -0.67
C ALA A 113 -18.40 2.93 0.24
N GLU A 114 -18.44 1.60 0.07
CA GLU A 114 -19.21 0.69 0.94
C GLU A 114 -18.72 0.73 2.39
N ILE A 115 -17.41 0.65 2.60
CA ILE A 115 -16.78 0.73 3.92
C ILE A 115 -17.00 2.11 4.53
N HIS A 116 -16.79 3.19 3.78
CA HIS A 116 -17.00 4.54 4.28
C HIS A 116 -18.45 4.77 4.71
N LYS A 117 -19.43 4.21 3.99
CA LYS A 117 -20.83 4.25 4.42
C LYS A 117 -21.06 3.55 5.76
N ALA A 118 -20.36 2.45 6.02
CA ALA A 118 -20.45 1.70 7.28
C ALA A 118 -19.73 2.40 8.45
N ILE A 119 -18.62 3.08 8.17
CA ILE A 119 -17.80 3.82 9.15
C ILE A 119 -17.52 5.27 8.70
N PRO A 120 -18.54 6.13 8.63
CA PRO A 120 -18.46 7.45 7.97
C PRO A 120 -17.52 8.45 8.65
N ASN A 121 -17.16 8.20 9.92
CA ASN A 121 -16.30 9.08 10.70
C ASN A 121 -14.87 8.56 10.84
N THR A 122 -14.55 7.39 10.29
CA THR A 122 -13.20 6.81 10.35
C THR A 122 -12.37 7.25 9.15
N HIS A 123 -11.11 7.58 9.38
CA HIS A 123 -10.17 7.89 8.31
C HIS A 123 -9.71 6.60 7.63
N LEU A 124 -10.02 6.44 6.34
CA LEU A 124 -9.56 5.28 5.59
C LEU A 124 -8.13 5.49 5.08
N VAL A 125 -7.38 4.39 5.01
CA VAL A 125 -6.00 4.36 4.56
C VAL A 125 -5.86 3.41 3.38
N MET A 126 -5.23 3.89 2.31
CA MET A 126 -4.85 3.07 1.17
C MET A 126 -3.36 2.72 1.26
N HIS A 127 -3.07 1.44 1.52
CA HIS A 127 -1.72 0.90 1.41
C HIS A 127 -1.37 0.56 -0.04
N GLY A 128 -0.08 0.28 -0.31
CA GLY A 128 0.36 -0.20 -1.62
C GLY A 128 -0.07 0.69 -2.80
N SER A 129 -0.18 2.01 -2.61
CA SER A 129 -0.88 2.90 -3.54
C SER A 129 0.03 3.74 -4.45
N SER A 130 1.30 3.38 -4.54
CA SER A 130 2.21 3.91 -5.57
C SER A 130 1.62 3.73 -6.98
N SER A 131 1.74 4.75 -7.83
CA SER A 131 1.17 4.79 -9.18
C SER A 131 2.07 4.17 -10.25
N VAL A 132 3.36 3.98 -9.97
CA VAL A 132 4.37 3.44 -10.87
C VAL A 132 4.41 4.23 -12.20
N PRO A 133 4.91 5.49 -12.18
CA PRO A 133 4.95 6.32 -13.38
C PRO A 133 5.83 5.71 -14.47
N GLN A 134 5.26 5.53 -15.66
CA GLN A 134 5.95 4.85 -16.77
C GLN A 134 7.20 5.59 -17.25
N GLU A 135 7.21 6.92 -17.14
CA GLU A 135 8.37 7.76 -17.47
C GLU A 135 9.63 7.36 -16.67
N TRP A 136 9.48 6.95 -15.41
CA TRP A 136 10.60 6.51 -14.59
C TRP A 136 11.08 5.11 -14.97
N LEU A 137 10.17 4.21 -15.34
CA LEU A 137 10.53 2.87 -15.84
C LEU A 137 11.32 2.98 -17.13
N GLU A 138 10.83 3.80 -18.08
CA GLU A 138 11.50 4.10 -19.34
C GLU A 138 12.88 4.72 -19.11
N MET A 139 12.98 5.71 -18.22
CA MET A 139 14.26 6.35 -17.88
C MET A 139 15.24 5.37 -17.25
N ILE A 140 14.80 4.51 -16.33
CA ILE A 140 15.64 3.48 -15.71
C ILE A 140 16.14 2.49 -16.77
N ASN A 141 15.25 1.99 -17.63
CA ASN A 141 15.59 1.01 -18.66
C ASN A 141 16.51 1.59 -19.73
N LYS A 142 16.32 2.86 -20.11
CA LYS A 142 17.23 3.60 -20.99
C LYS A 142 18.63 3.70 -20.39
N HIS A 143 18.75 3.77 -19.07
CA HIS A 143 20.01 3.93 -18.35
C HIS A 143 20.47 2.65 -17.62
N GLY A 144 20.39 1.52 -18.33
CA GLY A 144 20.96 0.25 -17.89
C GLY A 144 20.18 -0.49 -16.80
N GLY A 145 18.91 -0.13 -16.60
CA GLY A 145 17.95 -0.91 -15.84
C GLY A 145 17.24 -1.97 -16.69
N ALA A 146 16.49 -2.85 -16.03
CA ALA A 146 15.71 -3.90 -16.68
C ALA A 146 14.42 -4.17 -15.89
N ILE A 147 13.64 -3.12 -15.63
CA ILE A 147 12.33 -3.22 -14.98
C ILE A 147 11.32 -3.68 -16.05
N PRO A 148 10.64 -4.81 -15.85
CA PRO A 148 9.60 -5.26 -16.76
C PRO A 148 8.40 -4.31 -16.73
N GLU A 149 7.57 -4.36 -17.76
CA GLU A 149 6.33 -3.58 -17.82
C GLU A 149 5.43 -3.94 -16.63
N THR A 150 5.02 -2.92 -15.88
CA THR A 150 4.14 -3.07 -14.73
C THR A 150 3.44 -1.76 -14.41
N TYR A 151 2.34 -1.85 -13.67
CA TYR A 151 1.41 -0.76 -13.43
C TYR A 151 1.10 -0.65 -11.94
N GLY A 152 0.95 0.59 -11.45
CA GLY A 152 0.51 0.88 -10.10
C GLY A 152 -0.95 1.31 -10.03
N VAL A 153 -1.33 1.96 -8.91
CA VAL A 153 -2.68 2.49 -8.70
C VAL A 153 -2.85 3.81 -9.46
N PRO A 154 -3.83 3.95 -10.38
CA PRO A 154 -4.05 5.21 -11.10
C PRO A 154 -4.42 6.35 -10.16
N VAL A 155 -3.91 7.55 -10.44
CA VAL A 155 -4.17 8.75 -9.61
C VAL A 155 -5.66 9.07 -9.55
N GLU A 156 -6.40 8.84 -10.64
CA GLU A 156 -7.84 9.08 -10.70
C GLU A 156 -8.62 8.19 -9.71
N GLU A 157 -8.15 6.96 -9.51
CA GLU A 157 -8.74 6.00 -8.56
C GLU A 157 -8.37 6.35 -7.12
N ILE A 158 -7.15 6.85 -6.87
CA ILE A 158 -6.76 7.41 -5.56
C ILE A 158 -7.66 8.61 -5.23
N GLN A 159 -7.91 9.50 -6.19
CA GLN A 159 -8.80 10.64 -6.03
C GLN A 159 -10.24 10.19 -5.73
N GLU A 160 -10.71 9.11 -6.34
CA GLU A 160 -12.01 8.52 -6.02
C GLU A 160 -12.03 7.95 -4.60
N GLY A 161 -10.98 7.27 -4.15
CA GLY A 161 -10.83 6.85 -2.76
C GLY A 161 -10.90 8.03 -1.78
N ILE A 162 -10.23 9.15 -2.10
CA ILE A 162 -10.26 10.38 -1.29
C ILE A 162 -11.68 10.96 -1.21
N ARG A 163 -12.45 10.95 -2.31
CA ARG A 163 -13.86 11.37 -2.30
C ARG A 163 -14.71 10.50 -1.37
N ASN A 164 -14.31 9.24 -1.16
CA ASN A 164 -15.00 8.25 -0.34
C ASN A 164 -14.29 7.96 1.00
N GLY A 165 -13.62 8.95 1.60
CA GLY A 165 -13.17 8.85 3.00
C GLY A 165 -11.70 8.44 3.21
N VAL A 166 -10.93 8.20 2.15
CA VAL A 166 -9.47 8.01 2.27
C VAL A 166 -8.80 9.33 2.67
N ARG A 167 -7.94 9.25 3.68
CA ARG A 167 -7.19 10.39 4.25
C ARG A 167 -5.68 10.16 4.34
N LYS A 168 -5.23 8.92 4.17
CA LYS A 168 -3.81 8.57 4.09
C LYS A 168 -3.58 7.62 2.91
N VAL A 169 -2.60 7.94 2.08
CA VAL A 169 -2.23 7.16 0.89
C VAL A 169 -0.73 6.86 1.01
N ASN A 170 -0.38 5.59 1.12
CA ASN A 170 1.02 5.19 1.24
C ASN A 170 1.65 5.10 -0.16
N ILE A 171 2.70 5.90 -0.37
CA ILE A 171 3.49 5.95 -1.62
C ILE A 171 4.96 5.77 -1.25
N ASP A 172 5.59 4.73 -1.80
CA ASP A 172 7.01 4.46 -1.58
C ASP A 172 7.70 4.12 -2.90
N THR A 173 7.22 3.10 -3.61
CA THR A 173 7.72 2.68 -4.92
C THR A 173 7.99 3.84 -5.87
N ASP A 174 7.10 4.83 -5.96
CA ASP A 174 7.27 5.97 -6.86
C ASP A 174 8.50 6.82 -6.50
N ASN A 175 8.75 7.02 -5.21
CA ASN A 175 9.94 7.73 -4.73
C ASN A 175 11.20 6.92 -5.04
N ARG A 176 11.17 5.60 -4.83
CA ARG A 176 12.29 4.70 -5.16
C ARG A 176 12.60 4.71 -6.66
N LEU A 177 11.57 4.69 -7.50
CA LEU A 177 11.69 4.76 -8.96
C LEU A 177 12.26 6.09 -9.41
N ALA A 178 11.68 7.22 -8.97
CA ALA A 178 12.14 8.56 -9.33
C ALA A 178 13.61 8.78 -8.92
N PHE A 179 13.95 8.42 -7.68
CA PHE A 179 15.33 8.52 -7.19
C PHE A 179 16.29 7.66 -8.02
N THR A 180 15.93 6.41 -8.29
CA THR A 180 16.76 5.48 -9.08
C THR A 180 16.93 5.96 -10.51
N ALA A 181 15.88 6.50 -11.13
CA ALA A 181 15.92 7.02 -12.49
C ALA A 181 16.89 8.19 -12.61
N ALA A 182 16.79 9.17 -11.70
CA ALA A 182 17.65 10.35 -11.68
C ALA A 182 19.13 10.00 -11.40
N VAL A 183 19.40 9.07 -10.47
CA VAL A 183 20.77 8.60 -10.20
C VAL A 183 21.37 7.93 -11.43
N ARG A 184 20.61 7.06 -12.11
CA ARG A 184 21.08 6.34 -13.31
C ARG A 184 21.37 7.29 -14.46
N GLU A 185 20.48 8.24 -14.70
CA GLU A 185 20.70 9.27 -15.73
C GLU A 185 21.97 10.07 -15.46
N ALA A 186 22.14 10.59 -14.25
CA ALA A 186 23.33 11.36 -13.87
C ALA A 186 24.63 10.54 -13.99
N ALA A 187 24.60 9.28 -13.53
CA ALA A 187 25.77 8.39 -13.60
C ALA A 187 26.18 8.04 -15.04
N MET A 188 25.22 7.89 -15.95
CA MET A 188 25.52 7.63 -17.36
C MET A 188 25.91 8.88 -18.14
N ALA A 189 25.45 10.06 -17.72
CA ALA A 189 25.78 11.33 -18.36
C ALA A 189 27.24 11.76 -18.11
N ASP A 190 27.79 11.49 -16.91
CA ASP A 190 29.19 11.73 -16.58
C ASP A 190 29.81 10.52 -15.85
N PRO A 191 30.27 9.49 -16.58
CA PRO A 191 30.85 8.28 -15.99
C PRO A 191 32.15 8.52 -15.20
N SER A 192 32.77 9.70 -15.34
CA SER A 192 33.99 10.06 -14.63
C SER A 192 33.71 10.68 -13.26
N ASN A 193 32.49 11.15 -13.04
CA ASN A 193 32.10 11.73 -11.77
C ASN A 193 32.04 10.65 -10.69
N PHE A 194 32.53 10.98 -9.50
CA PHE A 194 32.45 10.11 -8.32
C PHE A 194 31.87 10.85 -7.12
N ASP A 195 31.58 12.15 -7.24
CA ASP A 195 31.02 12.93 -6.15
C ASP A 195 29.56 12.51 -5.93
N PRO A 196 29.21 11.93 -4.77
CA PRO A 196 27.84 11.45 -4.52
C PRO A 196 26.79 12.57 -4.63
N ARG A 197 27.20 13.84 -4.45
CA ARG A 197 26.30 14.99 -4.59
C ARG A 197 25.90 15.22 -6.04
N HIS A 198 26.70 14.79 -7.01
CA HIS A 198 26.36 14.90 -8.43
C HIS A 198 25.12 14.04 -8.76
N PHE A 199 25.04 12.83 -8.20
CA PHE A 199 23.91 11.92 -8.42
C PHE A 199 22.72 12.22 -7.49
N ASN A 200 22.99 12.57 -6.23
CA ASN A 200 21.93 12.77 -5.23
C ASN A 200 21.20 14.12 -5.37
N LYS A 201 21.82 15.15 -5.94
CA LYS A 201 21.16 16.45 -6.15
C LYS A 201 19.95 16.37 -7.10
N PRO A 202 20.05 15.76 -8.29
CA PRO A 202 18.89 15.62 -9.18
C PRO A 202 17.87 14.58 -8.65
N ALA A 203 18.28 13.67 -7.76
CA ALA A 203 17.42 12.61 -7.25
C ALA A 203 16.60 12.99 -5.99
N ARG A 204 16.97 14.07 -5.29
CA ARG A 204 16.40 14.46 -3.99
C ARG A 204 15.26 15.48 -4.09
#